data_AF-A0A7J8IPB4-F1
#
_entry.id   AF-A0A7J8IPB4-F1
#
_cell.length_a   1.000
_cell.length_b   1.000
_cell.length_c   1.000
_cell.angle_alpha   90.00
_cell.angle_beta   90.00
_cell.angle_gamma   90.00
#
_symmetry.space_group_name_H-M   'P 1'
#
loop_
_entity.id
_entity.type
_entity.pdbx_description
1 polymer ?
#
loop_
_entity_poly.entity_id
_entity_poly.type
_entity_poly.pdbx_seq_one_letter_code
_entity_poly.pdbx_strand_id
1 'polypeptide(L)'
;MSAQKADRRLRGQPARPRTPAAALPGGKGEISKPSCGSWFCASWCCGSGEMKLHCEVEVVSRHLPALGLRNRGKGVRAVLTLCQQTPKSQPRPQAGGERGGPHPAYLLISTLKDKRGTRYELKENIDQFFTKFVDEGKATVRLKEPPVDICLSKANSSSLKGFLSAVKLAYRGCDIDAPLSNPIPVKTSEFEKFKTKMVITSKKDYPLSKNFPHSLEHLQTSYCGLVRVDLRMLCLKNLRKLDLSHNHIKKLPATIGDLIHLQELNLSDNHLESFSVALCQSTLKKSLRSLDLSKNKIKALPVQFCQLRELTDLKLDDNELIRFPFKIGQLTNLRFLSAARNKLPFLPSEFKNLFLEYLDLFGNTFEQPKVLPVIMLQTPLTLLESSARTILYNRIPYGSNIIPFHLCQDLDTAKTCVCGRYCLSCFIQGTTTMNLHSVAHTVVLVDNMGGTEAPVLSYFCSLGCYINSCDTLK
;
A
#
# COMPACT_ATOMS: atom_id res chain seq x y z
N MET A 1 44.70 -57.32 10.36
CA MET A 1 46.02 -57.90 10.01
C MET A 1 46.42 -57.36 8.64
N SER A 2 47.63 -56.75 8.56
CA SER A 2 48.51 -56.52 7.38
C SER A 2 47.86 -56.06 6.05
N ALA A 3 48.01 -54.84 5.51
CA ALA A 3 49.12 -53.86 5.37
C ALA A 3 50.34 -54.32 4.56
N GLN A 4 50.53 -53.72 3.36
CA GLN A 4 51.78 -53.16 2.77
C GLN A 4 51.42 -52.50 1.40
N LYS A 5 51.52 -51.16 1.20
CA LYS A 5 52.70 -50.29 0.89
C LYS A 5 53.30 -50.57 -0.50
N ALA A 6 53.70 -49.64 -1.37
CA ALA A 6 54.02 -48.19 -1.35
C ALA A 6 53.83 -47.63 -2.82
N ASP A 7 53.87 -46.34 -3.18
CA ASP A 7 55.03 -45.44 -3.08
C ASP A 7 54.75 -43.94 -3.41
N ARG A 8 55.73 -43.13 -2.99
CA ARG A 8 56.01 -41.67 -2.86
C ARG A 8 55.54 -40.63 -3.91
N ARG A 9 55.00 -39.48 -3.43
CA ARG A 9 55.56 -38.10 -3.24
C ARG A 9 55.69 -37.21 -4.50
N LEU A 10 55.07 -36.00 -4.47
CA LEU A 10 55.75 -34.66 -4.40
C LEU A 10 54.78 -33.47 -4.65
N ARG A 11 54.85 -32.48 -3.74
CA ARG A 11 54.77 -31.00 -3.86
C ARG A 11 53.84 -30.30 -4.88
N GLY A 12 53.14 -29.25 -4.41
CA GLY A 12 52.84 -28.05 -5.24
C GLY A 12 51.55 -27.30 -4.86
N GLN A 13 51.70 -26.07 -4.37
CA GLN A 13 50.64 -25.08 -4.09
C GLN A 13 50.13 -24.39 -5.40
N PRO A 14 49.13 -23.46 -5.36
CA PRO A 14 48.00 -23.42 -6.29
C PRO A 14 48.20 -22.57 -7.55
N ALA A 15 47.44 -22.88 -8.62
CA ALA A 15 47.37 -22.09 -9.84
C ALA A 15 46.16 -21.11 -9.82
N ARG A 16 46.47 -19.82 -9.98
CA ARG A 16 45.54 -18.71 -10.26
C ARG A 16 44.83 -18.91 -11.61
N PRO A 17 43.57 -18.50 -11.79
CA PRO A 17 43.04 -18.18 -13.10
C PRO A 17 43.37 -16.73 -13.50
N ARG A 18 43.77 -16.59 -14.75
CA ARG A 18 44.23 -15.39 -15.45
C ARG A 18 43.07 -14.43 -15.77
N THR A 19 43.31 -13.14 -15.56
CA THR A 19 42.64 -12.05 -16.25
C THR A 19 43.16 -11.92 -17.69
N PRO A 20 42.38 -11.30 -18.59
CA PRO A 20 42.96 -10.44 -19.60
C PRO A 20 42.45 -8.99 -19.44
N ALA A 21 43.40 -8.07 -19.51
CA ALA A 21 43.20 -6.63 -19.60
C ALA A 21 43.65 -6.17 -21.00
N ALA A 22 42.90 -5.24 -21.60
CA ALA A 22 43.27 -4.25 -22.64
C ALA A 22 41.96 -3.77 -23.29
N ALA A 23 41.70 -2.51 -23.64
CA ALA A 23 42.46 -1.28 -23.56
C ALA A 23 41.44 -0.11 -23.69
N LEU A 24 41.76 1.03 -23.08
CA LEU A 24 41.15 2.32 -23.35
C LEU A 24 41.63 2.86 -24.71
N PRO A 25 40.82 3.71 -25.35
CA PRO A 25 41.37 5.02 -25.69
C PRO A 25 40.48 6.15 -25.17
N GLY A 26 41.14 7.17 -24.62
CA GLY A 26 40.53 8.44 -24.28
C GLY A 26 40.32 9.30 -25.53
N GLY A 27 39.24 10.07 -25.51
CA GLY A 27 38.93 11.11 -26.49
C GLY A 27 37.89 12.05 -25.91
N LYS A 28 38.31 13.29 -25.66
CA LYS A 28 37.51 14.41 -25.14
C LYS A 28 36.28 14.66 -26.02
N GLY A 29 35.13 14.91 -25.41
CA GLY A 29 33.91 15.31 -26.10
C GLY A 29 32.92 15.94 -25.12
N GLU A 30 32.43 17.11 -25.46
CA GLU A 30 31.75 18.08 -24.60
C GLU A 30 30.43 17.60 -23.99
N ILE A 31 30.15 18.11 -22.79
CA ILE A 31 28.86 17.97 -22.10
C ILE A 31 27.82 18.81 -22.85
N SER A 32 27.04 18.16 -23.71
CA SER A 32 25.80 18.69 -24.26
C SER A 32 24.60 17.99 -23.61
N LYS A 33 23.66 18.82 -23.12
CA LYS A 33 22.43 18.43 -22.43
C LYS A 33 21.58 17.48 -23.31
N PRO A 34 20.98 16.39 -22.78
CA PRO A 34 20.02 15.64 -23.56
C PRO A 34 18.69 16.41 -23.61
N SER A 35 18.29 16.69 -24.84
CA SER A 35 17.04 17.30 -25.27
C SER A 35 15.84 16.43 -24.90
N CYS A 36 14.78 17.11 -24.50
CA CYS A 36 13.45 16.58 -24.29
C CYS A 36 12.85 16.20 -25.66
N GLY A 37 12.61 14.91 -25.91
CA GLY A 37 11.96 14.48 -27.14
C GLY A 37 11.90 12.97 -27.28
N SER A 38 10.72 12.41 -26.98
CA SER A 38 10.14 11.17 -27.56
C SER A 38 9.32 10.45 -26.49
N TRP A 39 8.05 10.84 -26.37
CA TRP A 39 7.03 9.97 -25.80
C TRP A 39 6.03 9.68 -26.90
N PHE A 40 6.28 8.53 -27.53
CA PHE A 40 5.36 7.59 -28.16
C PHE A 40 3.99 8.10 -28.62
N CYS A 41 3.87 8.05 -29.94
CA CYS A 41 2.65 7.91 -30.72
C CYS A 41 1.77 6.79 -30.13
N ALA A 42 0.67 7.14 -29.47
CA ALA A 42 -0.42 6.21 -29.19
C ALA A 42 -1.54 6.53 -30.18
N SER A 43 -1.71 5.63 -31.15
CA SER A 43 -2.91 5.54 -31.97
C SER A 43 -4.11 5.25 -31.06
N TRP A 44 -5.11 6.12 -31.08
CA TRP A 44 -6.38 5.90 -30.37
C TRP A 44 -7.48 5.71 -31.40
N CYS A 45 -8.08 4.51 -31.40
CA CYS A 45 -9.25 4.16 -32.19
C CYS A 45 -10.41 5.11 -31.86
N CYS A 46 -10.65 6.07 -32.74
CA CYS A 46 -11.75 7.01 -32.63
C CYS A 46 -13.02 6.36 -33.19
N GLY A 47 -13.82 5.77 -32.31
CA GLY A 47 -15.27 5.77 -32.48
C GLY A 47 -15.79 7.06 -31.85
N SER A 48 -16.05 8.08 -32.67
CA SER A 48 -16.84 9.30 -32.37
C SER A 48 -16.93 9.75 -30.90
N GLY A 49 -16.20 10.77 -30.45
CA GLY A 49 -16.48 11.34 -29.13
C GLY A 49 -15.57 12.50 -28.68
N GLU A 50 -16.18 13.64 -28.40
CA GLU A 50 -15.62 14.85 -27.78
C GLU A 50 -14.74 14.56 -26.54
N MET A 51 -13.64 15.31 -26.37
CA MET A 51 -12.77 15.17 -25.20
C MET A 51 -13.40 15.84 -23.97
N LYS A 52 -13.93 15.03 -23.05
CA LYS A 52 -14.58 15.46 -21.80
C LYS A 52 -13.77 15.07 -20.57
N LEU A 53 -13.63 15.99 -19.62
CA LEU A 53 -13.03 15.76 -18.30
C LEU A 53 -14.04 16.02 -17.20
N HIS A 54 -14.31 15.02 -16.37
CA HIS A 54 -15.15 15.17 -15.17
C HIS A 54 -14.27 15.47 -13.96
N CYS A 55 -14.49 16.61 -13.30
CA CYS A 55 -13.77 17.00 -12.09
C CYS A 55 -14.56 18.01 -11.25
N GLU A 56 -14.03 18.38 -10.09
CA GLU A 56 -14.44 19.59 -9.38
C GLU A 56 -13.60 20.77 -9.89
N VAL A 57 -14.27 21.87 -10.22
CA VAL A 57 -13.68 23.11 -10.72
C VAL A 57 -14.00 24.24 -9.77
N GLU A 58 -12.97 24.97 -9.39
CA GLU A 58 -13.11 26.26 -8.74
C GLU A 58 -12.50 27.32 -9.67
N VAL A 59 -13.30 28.30 -10.07
CA VAL A 59 -12.81 29.45 -10.86
C VAL A 59 -12.57 30.60 -9.89
N VAL A 60 -11.29 30.95 -9.70
CA VAL A 60 -10.88 32.00 -8.78
C VAL A 60 -10.50 33.25 -9.57
N SER A 61 -11.24 34.35 -9.41
CA SER A 61 -10.88 35.62 -10.02
C SER A 61 -9.72 36.28 -9.28
N ARG A 62 -8.69 36.69 -10.02
CA ARG A 62 -7.52 37.38 -9.45
C ARG A 62 -7.81 38.84 -9.07
N HIS A 63 -8.96 39.38 -9.44
CA HIS A 63 -9.41 40.72 -9.01
C HIS A 63 -10.08 40.73 -7.62
N LEU A 64 -10.56 39.59 -7.12
CA LEU A 64 -11.28 39.51 -5.83
C LEU A 64 -10.41 39.86 -4.60
N PRO A 65 -9.13 39.42 -4.51
CA PRO A 65 -8.26 39.81 -3.40
C PRO A 65 -8.00 41.32 -3.32
N ALA A 66 -7.97 42.01 -4.47
CA ALA A 66 -7.79 43.46 -4.54
C ALA A 66 -9.01 44.25 -4.03
N LEU A 67 -10.18 43.61 -3.96
CA LEU A 67 -11.44 44.18 -3.46
C LEU A 67 -11.75 43.76 -2.01
N GLY A 68 -10.81 43.12 -1.30
CA GLY A 68 -11.00 42.64 0.07
C GLY A 68 -11.94 41.43 0.21
N LEU A 69 -12.40 40.85 -0.90
CA LEU A 69 -13.32 39.71 -0.92
C LEU A 69 -12.52 38.40 -1.05
N ARG A 70 -12.62 37.52 -0.03
CA ARG A 70 -12.05 36.16 -0.12
C ARG A 70 -13.06 35.21 -0.74
N ASN A 71 -12.68 34.55 -1.84
CA ASN A 71 -13.48 33.47 -2.39
C ASN A 71 -13.41 32.27 -1.41
N ARG A 72 -14.50 31.99 -0.69
CA ARG A 72 -14.69 30.78 0.15
C ARG A 72 -15.42 29.70 -0.63
N GLY A 73 -15.17 29.60 -1.93
CA GLY A 73 -15.86 28.67 -2.81
C GLY A 73 -15.38 27.24 -2.58
N LYS A 74 -16.29 26.32 -2.27
CA LYS A 74 -16.00 24.89 -2.47
C LYS A 74 -16.07 24.62 -3.98
N GLY A 75 -15.10 23.92 -4.53
CA GLY A 75 -15.08 23.54 -5.95
C GLY A 75 -16.42 22.94 -6.40
N VAL A 76 -16.93 23.42 -7.52
CA VAL A 76 -18.22 23.00 -8.09
C VAL A 76 -17.95 21.91 -9.11
N ARG A 77 -18.78 20.87 -9.10
CA ARG A 77 -18.62 19.81 -10.08
C ARG A 77 -18.88 20.30 -11.49
N ALA A 78 -17.96 20.00 -12.39
CA ALA A 78 -18.03 20.43 -13.77
C ALA A 78 -17.57 19.34 -14.74
N VAL A 79 -18.04 19.48 -15.98
CA VAL A 79 -17.54 18.75 -17.14
C VAL A 79 -16.82 19.77 -18.02
N LEU A 80 -15.51 19.57 -18.21
CA LEU A 80 -14.70 20.40 -19.10
C LEU A 80 -14.66 19.75 -20.48
N THR A 81 -14.93 20.54 -21.51
CA THR A 81 -14.85 20.10 -22.90
C THR A 81 -13.96 21.06 -23.68
N LEU A 82 -13.09 20.52 -24.54
CA LEU A 82 -12.35 21.31 -25.52
C LEU A 82 -13.15 21.37 -26.82
N CYS A 83 -13.41 22.58 -27.33
CA CYS A 83 -14.17 22.81 -28.56
C CYS A 83 -13.37 23.70 -29.51
N GLN A 84 -13.47 23.45 -30.82
CA GLN A 84 -13.05 24.38 -31.88
C GLN A 84 -14.30 24.72 -32.71
N GLN A 85 -14.54 25.99 -33.02
CA GLN A 85 -15.67 26.38 -33.88
C GLN A 85 -15.30 26.24 -35.36
N THR A 86 -16.13 25.52 -36.11
CA THR A 86 -16.23 25.67 -37.57
C THR A 86 -17.34 26.68 -37.90
N PRO A 87 -17.15 27.59 -38.87
CA PRO A 87 -18.13 28.63 -39.17
C PRO A 87 -19.42 28.02 -39.73
N LYS A 88 -20.56 28.36 -39.13
CA LYS A 88 -21.89 28.10 -39.70
C LYS A 88 -22.15 29.09 -40.84
N SER A 89 -22.29 28.55 -42.06
CA SER A 89 -23.01 29.11 -43.21
C SER A 89 -22.91 30.64 -43.43
N GLN A 90 -21.87 31.06 -44.15
CA GLN A 90 -21.96 32.25 -45.02
C GLN A 90 -21.95 31.77 -46.48
N PRO A 91 -22.72 32.40 -47.39
CA PRO A 91 -22.66 32.07 -48.81
C PRO A 91 -21.27 32.46 -49.36
N ARG A 92 -20.72 31.58 -50.21
CA ARG A 92 -19.42 31.72 -50.87
C ARG A 92 -19.14 33.15 -51.38
N PRO A 93 -17.98 33.75 -51.07
CA PRO A 93 -17.32 34.63 -52.03
C PRO A 93 -16.49 33.80 -53.01
N GLN A 94 -16.36 34.34 -54.21
CA GLN A 94 -15.68 33.76 -55.37
C GLN A 94 -14.17 33.60 -55.14
N ALA A 95 -13.58 32.78 -56.01
CA ALA A 95 -12.20 32.32 -55.99
C ALA A 95 -11.15 33.44 -55.85
N GLY A 96 -10.19 33.22 -54.95
CA GLY A 96 -8.98 34.03 -54.77
C GLY A 96 -8.89 34.66 -53.38
N GLY A 97 -8.28 33.96 -52.42
CA GLY A 97 -8.03 34.50 -51.08
C GLY A 97 -7.47 33.46 -50.11
N GLU A 98 -6.36 33.84 -49.47
CA GLU A 98 -5.52 33.18 -48.46
C GLU A 98 -6.12 32.05 -47.59
N ARG A 99 -5.27 31.06 -47.28
CA ARG A 99 -5.55 29.99 -46.29
C ARG A 99 -6.00 30.63 -44.97
N GLY A 100 -7.25 30.38 -44.59
CA GLY A 100 -7.82 30.84 -43.32
C GLY A 100 -6.95 30.47 -42.12
N GLY A 101 -6.73 31.45 -41.23
CA GLY A 101 -5.91 31.28 -40.03
C GLY A 101 -6.50 30.26 -39.03
N PRO A 102 -5.67 29.78 -38.08
CA PRO A 102 -6.04 28.71 -37.15
C PRO A 102 -7.23 29.13 -36.27
N HIS A 103 -8.26 28.28 -36.28
CA HIS A 103 -9.52 28.48 -35.57
C HIS A 103 -9.31 28.55 -34.05
N PRO A 104 -9.98 29.48 -33.33
CA PRO A 104 -9.79 29.64 -31.90
C PRO A 104 -10.36 28.42 -31.15
N ALA A 105 -9.50 27.81 -30.32
CA ALA A 105 -9.89 26.75 -29.41
C ALA A 105 -10.46 27.34 -28.10
N TYR A 106 -11.59 26.79 -27.66
CA TYR A 106 -12.29 27.19 -26.45
C TYR A 106 -12.32 26.05 -25.44
N LEU A 107 -12.12 26.41 -24.17
CA LEU A 107 -12.41 25.57 -23.02
C LEU A 107 -13.83 25.87 -22.53
N LEU A 108 -14.71 24.88 -22.59
CA LEU A 108 -16.06 24.96 -22.08
C LEU A 108 -16.14 24.30 -20.70
N ILE A 109 -16.58 25.03 -19.68
CA ILE A 109 -16.80 24.52 -18.33
C ILE A 109 -18.29 24.46 -18.06
N SER A 110 -18.88 23.27 -18.07
CA SER A 110 -20.31 23.07 -17.81
C SER A 110 -20.53 22.60 -16.37
N THR A 111 -21.50 23.17 -15.65
CA THR A 111 -21.85 22.80 -14.27
C THR A 111 -23.33 22.41 -14.17
N LEU A 112 -23.75 21.85 -13.01
CA LEU A 112 -25.17 21.57 -12.75
C LEU A 112 -26.06 22.82 -12.85
N LYS A 113 -25.54 23.97 -12.42
CA LYS A 113 -26.25 25.27 -12.45
C LYS A 113 -26.20 25.91 -13.84
N ASP A 114 -25.10 25.73 -14.55
CA ASP A 114 -24.91 26.23 -15.91
C ASP A 114 -24.60 25.08 -16.88
N LYS A 115 -25.67 24.52 -17.45
CA LYS A 115 -25.59 23.42 -18.42
C LYS A 115 -25.11 23.85 -19.80
N ARG A 116 -25.13 25.16 -20.11
CA ARG A 116 -24.63 25.71 -21.38
C ARG A 116 -23.12 25.92 -21.33
N GLY A 117 -22.60 26.13 -20.13
CA GLY A 117 -21.19 26.18 -19.79
C GLY A 117 -20.52 27.50 -20.12
N THR A 118 -19.59 27.92 -19.28
CA THR A 118 -18.78 29.12 -19.47
C THR A 118 -17.65 28.81 -20.44
N ARG A 119 -17.45 29.67 -21.45
CA ARG A 119 -16.41 29.54 -22.46
C ARG A 119 -15.20 30.40 -22.11
N TYR A 120 -14.02 29.81 -22.22
CA TYR A 120 -12.73 30.50 -22.08
C TYR A 120 -11.90 30.26 -23.34
N GLU A 121 -11.45 31.34 -23.98
CA GLU A 121 -10.55 31.23 -25.12
C GLU A 121 -9.17 30.76 -24.66
N LEU A 122 -8.55 29.83 -25.39
CA LEU A 122 -7.26 29.25 -25.01
C LEU A 122 -6.08 29.78 -25.82
N LYS A 123 -6.31 30.30 -27.02
CA LYS A 123 -5.25 30.75 -27.94
C LYS A 123 -4.51 31.94 -27.32
N GLU A 124 -3.21 31.76 -27.06
CA GLU A 124 -2.31 32.76 -26.43
C GLU A 124 -2.74 33.33 -25.05
N ASN A 125 -3.83 32.79 -24.50
CA ASN A 125 -4.52 33.31 -23.32
C ASN A 125 -4.19 32.55 -22.03
N ILE A 126 -3.30 31.55 -22.09
CA ILE A 126 -2.82 30.84 -20.91
C ILE A 126 -1.52 31.51 -20.44
N ASP A 127 -1.49 31.92 -19.18
CA ASP A 127 -0.32 32.50 -18.52
C ASP A 127 0.58 31.40 -17.95
N GLN A 128 0.00 30.44 -17.21
CA GLN A 128 0.77 29.39 -16.54
C GLN A 128 -0.06 28.12 -16.29
N PHE A 129 0.60 26.97 -16.32
CA PHE A 129 0.07 25.69 -15.84
C PHE A 129 0.72 25.29 -14.51
N PHE A 130 -0.09 25.04 -13.49
CA PHE A 130 0.38 24.47 -12.22
C PHE A 130 0.04 22.97 -12.18
N THR A 131 1.03 22.13 -12.45
CA THR A 131 0.84 20.68 -12.61
C THR A 131 1.53 19.82 -11.55
N LYS A 132 1.97 20.42 -10.43
CA LYS A 132 2.73 19.75 -9.36
C LYS A 132 2.01 18.52 -8.78
N PHE A 133 0.68 18.55 -8.75
CA PHE A 133 -0.17 17.54 -8.12
C PHE A 133 -1.08 16.79 -9.12
N VAL A 134 -0.68 16.73 -10.39
CA VAL A 134 -1.48 16.06 -11.44
C VAL A 134 -1.66 14.57 -11.14
N ASP A 135 -0.66 13.92 -10.54
CA ASP A 135 -0.78 12.52 -10.10
C ASP A 135 -1.80 12.33 -8.97
N GLU A 136 -2.08 13.38 -8.19
CA GLU A 136 -3.17 13.41 -7.20
C GLU A 136 -4.51 13.87 -7.80
N GLY A 137 -4.59 14.09 -9.11
CA GLY A 137 -5.80 14.56 -9.79
C GLY A 137 -6.09 16.05 -9.60
N LYS A 138 -5.06 16.86 -9.32
CA LYS A 138 -5.17 18.32 -9.14
C LYS A 138 -4.30 19.08 -10.15
N ALA A 139 -4.83 20.15 -10.71
CA ALA A 139 -4.07 21.07 -11.57
C ALA A 139 -4.73 22.44 -11.57
N THR A 140 -3.95 23.50 -11.81
CA THR A 140 -4.50 24.84 -12.01
C THR A 140 -4.06 25.37 -13.37
N VAL A 141 -5.02 25.88 -14.15
CA VAL A 141 -4.75 26.58 -15.41
C VAL A 141 -5.03 28.07 -15.18
N ARG A 142 -4.00 28.90 -15.36
CA ARG A 142 -4.10 30.35 -15.18
C ARG A 142 -4.32 31.03 -16.52
N LEU A 143 -5.41 31.79 -16.65
CA LEU A 143 -5.74 32.55 -17.85
C LEU A 143 -5.33 34.02 -17.71
N LYS A 144 -4.97 34.66 -18.82
CA LYS A 144 -4.68 36.09 -18.91
C LYS A 144 -5.99 36.90 -18.90
N GLU A 145 -6.94 36.53 -19.76
CA GLU A 145 -8.24 37.20 -19.92
C GLU A 145 -9.42 36.21 -20.00
N PRO A 146 -10.41 36.28 -19.09
CA PRO A 146 -10.36 37.04 -17.85
C PRO A 146 -9.24 36.50 -16.94
N PRO A 147 -8.64 37.32 -16.06
CA PRO A 147 -7.54 36.89 -15.19
C PRO A 147 -8.08 36.00 -14.06
N VAL A 148 -8.32 34.75 -14.40
CA VAL A 148 -8.87 33.72 -13.51
C VAL A 148 -7.91 32.53 -13.41
N ASP A 149 -7.87 31.93 -12.22
CA ASP A 149 -7.22 30.65 -11.97
C ASP A 149 -8.32 29.56 -11.97
N ILE A 150 -8.26 28.64 -12.94
CA ILE A 150 -9.16 27.50 -13.03
C ILE A 150 -8.51 26.33 -12.28
N CYS A 151 -8.95 26.09 -11.06
CA CYS A 151 -8.46 25.03 -10.18
C CYS A 151 -9.27 23.75 -10.41
N LEU A 152 -8.62 22.72 -10.93
CA LEU A 152 -9.16 21.38 -11.16
C LEU A 152 -8.78 20.49 -9.96
N SER A 153 -9.75 19.75 -9.44
CA SER A 153 -9.56 18.79 -8.35
C SER A 153 -10.42 17.54 -8.54
N LYS A 154 -10.02 16.43 -7.93
CA LYS A 154 -10.70 15.12 -8.03
C LYS A 154 -10.86 14.61 -9.48
N ALA A 155 -9.95 14.99 -10.37
CA ALA A 155 -9.88 14.46 -11.72
C ALA A 155 -9.13 13.12 -11.74
N ASN A 156 -9.44 12.25 -12.70
CA ASN A 156 -8.60 11.09 -13.00
C ASN A 156 -7.22 11.57 -13.49
N SER A 157 -6.11 11.12 -12.90
CA SER A 157 -4.76 11.56 -13.28
C SER A 157 -4.40 11.25 -14.73
N SER A 158 -4.82 10.10 -15.28
CA SER A 158 -4.60 9.75 -16.69
C SER A 158 -5.40 10.64 -17.63
N SER A 159 -6.70 10.84 -17.35
CA SER A 159 -7.56 11.74 -18.13
C SER A 159 -7.12 13.20 -18.00
N LEU A 160 -6.66 13.61 -16.82
CA LEU A 160 -6.14 14.95 -16.56
C LEU A 160 -4.82 15.20 -17.30
N LYS A 161 -3.90 14.23 -17.33
CA LYS A 161 -2.67 14.33 -18.15
C LYS A 161 -3.00 14.46 -19.62
N GLY A 162 -3.90 13.61 -20.14
CA GLY A 162 -4.37 13.69 -21.52
C GLY A 162 -5.01 15.04 -21.82
N PHE A 163 -5.92 15.48 -20.95
CA PHE A 163 -6.62 16.76 -21.07
C PHE A 163 -5.65 17.94 -21.04
N LEU A 164 -4.71 18.00 -20.10
CA LEU A 164 -3.70 19.05 -20.03
C LEU A 164 -2.78 19.05 -21.26
N SER A 165 -2.44 17.87 -21.81
CA SER A 165 -1.69 17.78 -23.08
C SER A 165 -2.50 18.36 -24.24
N ALA A 166 -3.80 18.07 -24.32
CA ALA A 166 -4.68 18.64 -25.33
C ALA A 166 -4.85 20.16 -25.17
N VAL A 167 -5.01 20.67 -23.94
CA VAL A 167 -5.05 22.12 -23.66
C VAL A 167 -3.72 22.79 -24.06
N LYS A 168 -2.58 22.14 -23.81
CA LYS A 168 -1.25 22.65 -24.21
C LYS A 168 -1.08 22.70 -25.73
N LEU A 169 -1.63 21.72 -26.46
CA LEU A 169 -1.66 21.72 -27.93
C LEU A 169 -2.58 22.83 -28.45
N ALA A 170 -3.77 22.99 -27.87
CA ALA A 170 -4.74 24.04 -28.20
C ALA A 170 -4.16 25.46 -28.00
N TYR A 171 -3.42 25.67 -26.92
CA TYR A 171 -2.71 26.93 -26.64
C TYR A 171 -1.65 27.27 -27.69
N ARG A 172 -0.98 26.25 -28.27
CA ARG A 172 0.07 26.42 -29.29
C ARG A 172 -0.47 26.60 -30.72
N GLY A 173 -1.78 26.62 -30.91
CA GLY A 173 -2.40 26.82 -32.22
C GLY A 173 -2.29 25.64 -33.19
N CYS A 174 -2.00 24.42 -32.68
CA CYS A 174 -2.06 23.20 -33.48
C CYS A 174 -3.51 22.71 -33.58
N ASP A 175 -3.93 22.29 -34.78
CA ASP A 175 -5.24 21.66 -34.98
C ASP A 175 -5.34 20.38 -34.13
N ILE A 176 -6.47 20.23 -33.43
CA ILE A 176 -6.78 19.02 -32.69
C ILE A 176 -7.46 18.12 -33.73
N ASP A 177 -6.77 17.08 -34.22
CA ASP A 177 -7.30 16.08 -35.16
C ASP A 177 -8.40 15.20 -34.51
N ALA A 178 -9.48 15.82 -34.05
CA ALA A 178 -10.69 15.16 -33.57
C ALA A 178 -11.91 15.83 -34.20
N PRO A 179 -12.91 15.07 -34.71
CA PRO A 179 -14.15 15.65 -35.21
C PRO A 179 -14.94 16.20 -34.02
N LEU A 180 -14.78 17.50 -33.73
CA LEU A 180 -15.41 18.16 -32.59
C LEU A 180 -16.79 18.69 -33.01
N SER A 181 -17.83 17.98 -32.58
CA SER A 181 -19.24 18.34 -32.77
C SER A 181 -19.65 19.58 -31.95
N ASN A 182 -20.76 20.22 -32.36
CA ASN A 182 -21.42 21.29 -31.62
C ASN A 182 -21.71 20.83 -30.17
N PRO A 183 -21.49 21.68 -29.14
CA PRO A 183 -21.63 21.28 -27.75
C PRO A 183 -23.08 20.85 -27.45
N ILE A 184 -23.28 19.55 -27.23
CA ILE A 184 -24.53 18.99 -26.75
C ILE A 184 -24.63 19.32 -25.25
N PRO A 185 -25.78 19.82 -24.75
CA PRO A 185 -26.00 20.04 -23.33
C PRO A 185 -25.69 18.77 -22.51
N VAL A 186 -24.81 18.89 -21.52
CA VAL A 186 -24.38 17.80 -20.65
C VAL A 186 -25.59 17.19 -19.92
N LYS A 187 -25.77 15.86 -20.00
CA LYS A 187 -26.90 15.18 -19.36
C LYS A 187 -26.76 15.24 -17.83
N THR A 188 -27.89 15.32 -17.12
CA THR A 188 -27.91 15.43 -15.64
C THR A 188 -27.18 14.26 -14.94
N SER A 189 -27.10 13.08 -15.58
CA SER A 189 -26.35 11.90 -15.12
C SER A 189 -24.82 12.09 -15.07
N GLU A 190 -24.25 13.02 -15.85
CA GLU A 190 -22.79 13.28 -15.88
C GLU A 190 -22.31 14.05 -14.64
N PHE A 191 -23.24 14.53 -13.82
CA PHE A 191 -22.99 15.19 -12.55
C PHE A 191 -23.27 14.31 -11.31
N GLU A 192 -23.63 13.02 -11.49
CA GLU A 192 -23.94 12.06 -10.40
C GLU A 192 -22.75 11.83 -9.47
N LYS A 193 -22.92 12.00 -8.14
CA LYS A 193 -21.87 11.93 -7.09
C LYS A 193 -20.79 10.89 -7.43
N PHE A 194 -19.51 11.29 -7.33
CA PHE A 194 -18.41 10.36 -7.52
C PHE A 194 -18.68 9.08 -6.72
N LYS A 195 -18.63 7.93 -7.38
CA LYS A 195 -18.94 6.67 -6.74
C LYS A 195 -17.83 6.37 -5.73
N THR A 196 -18.08 6.67 -4.46
CA THR A 196 -17.14 6.45 -3.34
C THR A 196 -17.24 5.04 -2.79
N LYS A 197 -18.36 4.34 -3.03
CA LYS A 197 -18.59 2.95 -2.66
C LYS A 197 -18.99 2.13 -3.88
N MET A 198 -18.31 1.00 -4.07
CA MET A 198 -18.68 0.00 -5.07
C MET A 198 -18.69 -1.37 -4.41
N VAL A 199 -19.79 -2.10 -4.63
CA VAL A 199 -20.02 -3.44 -4.12
C VAL A 199 -20.26 -4.35 -5.31
N ILE A 200 -19.50 -5.43 -5.39
CA ILE A 200 -19.57 -6.47 -6.40
C ILE A 200 -19.62 -7.80 -5.62
N THR A 201 -20.73 -8.51 -5.69
CA THR A 201 -20.98 -9.75 -4.94
C THR A 201 -21.15 -10.97 -5.85
N SER A 202 -20.90 -10.80 -7.15
CA SER A 202 -21.04 -11.85 -8.14
C SER A 202 -20.04 -11.63 -9.26
N LYS A 203 -19.51 -12.74 -9.79
CA LYS A 203 -18.61 -12.75 -10.94
C LYS A 203 -19.20 -12.04 -12.17
N LYS A 204 -20.54 -12.05 -12.34
CA LYS A 204 -21.21 -11.41 -13.48
C LYS A 204 -21.14 -9.88 -13.43
N ASP A 205 -21.12 -9.32 -12.21
CA ASP A 205 -21.13 -7.88 -11.98
C ASP A 205 -19.71 -7.29 -11.96
N TYR A 206 -18.70 -8.16 -12.05
CA TYR A 206 -17.30 -7.75 -12.03
C TYR A 206 -16.94 -7.01 -13.32
N PRO A 207 -16.37 -5.78 -13.24
CA PRO A 207 -16.09 -4.98 -14.42
C PRO A 207 -14.88 -5.53 -15.19
N LEU A 208 -15.15 -6.28 -16.26
CA LEU A 208 -14.12 -6.83 -17.15
C LEU A 208 -13.53 -5.78 -18.10
N SER A 209 -14.37 -4.94 -18.70
CA SER A 209 -13.96 -3.94 -19.70
C SER A 209 -13.81 -2.51 -19.16
N LYS A 210 -14.40 -2.21 -18.00
CA LYS A 210 -14.37 -0.88 -17.39
C LYS A 210 -13.35 -0.81 -16.26
N ASN A 211 -12.67 0.33 -16.13
CA ASN A 211 -11.81 0.60 -14.98
C ASN A 211 -12.65 0.94 -13.74
N PHE A 212 -12.09 0.68 -12.56
CA PHE A 212 -12.67 1.11 -11.29
C PHE A 212 -12.65 2.64 -11.17
N PRO A 213 -13.70 3.29 -10.65
CA PRO A 213 -13.69 4.72 -10.39
C PRO A 213 -12.57 5.10 -9.40
N HIS A 214 -11.69 6.05 -9.78
CA HIS A 214 -10.54 6.47 -8.98
C HIS A 214 -10.91 7.18 -7.66
N SER A 215 -12.16 7.64 -7.54
CA SER A 215 -12.73 8.28 -6.35
C SER A 215 -13.27 7.28 -5.32
N LEU A 216 -13.11 5.97 -5.56
CA LEU A 216 -13.51 4.95 -4.61
C LEU A 216 -12.71 5.05 -3.30
N GLU A 217 -13.46 5.11 -2.20
CA GLU A 217 -12.94 4.97 -0.84
C GLU A 217 -13.28 3.58 -0.28
N HIS A 218 -14.33 2.95 -0.80
CA HIS A 218 -14.86 1.67 -0.34
C HIS A 218 -15.07 0.75 -1.54
N LEU A 219 -14.33 -0.35 -1.59
CA LEU A 219 -14.46 -1.35 -2.65
C LEU A 219 -14.65 -2.72 -2.02
N GLN A 220 -15.80 -3.31 -2.30
CA GLN A 220 -16.12 -4.68 -1.92
C GLN A 220 -16.26 -5.52 -3.19
N THR A 221 -15.45 -6.56 -3.30
CA THR A 221 -15.51 -7.56 -4.37
C THR A 221 -15.50 -8.95 -3.75
N SER A 222 -16.65 -9.37 -3.23
CA SER A 222 -16.81 -10.68 -2.61
C SER A 222 -17.50 -11.66 -3.56
N TYR A 223 -17.32 -12.97 -3.35
CA TYR A 223 -17.95 -14.03 -4.16
C TYR A 223 -17.72 -13.91 -5.68
N CYS A 224 -16.60 -13.31 -6.07
CA CYS A 224 -16.25 -13.09 -7.48
C CYS A 224 -15.41 -14.25 -8.06
N GLY A 225 -14.98 -15.19 -7.23
CA GLY A 225 -14.11 -16.30 -7.62
C GLY A 225 -12.70 -15.85 -8.03
N LEU A 226 -12.23 -14.74 -7.46
CA LEU A 226 -10.92 -14.18 -7.78
C LEU A 226 -9.81 -15.09 -7.26
N VAL A 227 -8.93 -15.55 -8.15
CA VAL A 227 -7.74 -16.35 -7.76
C VAL A 227 -6.56 -15.44 -7.39
N ARG A 228 -6.58 -14.20 -7.89
CA ARG A 228 -5.56 -13.16 -7.65
C ARG A 228 -6.25 -11.82 -7.47
N VAL A 229 -5.60 -10.92 -6.75
CA VAL A 229 -6.04 -9.53 -6.63
C VAL A 229 -5.86 -8.82 -7.98
N ASP A 230 -6.90 -8.13 -8.44
CA ASP A 230 -6.85 -7.33 -9.65
C ASP A 230 -6.01 -6.07 -9.42
N LEU A 231 -4.95 -5.92 -10.21
CA LEU A 231 -4.00 -4.82 -10.08
C LEU A 231 -4.65 -3.45 -10.27
N ARG A 232 -5.78 -3.37 -11.00
CA ARG A 232 -6.54 -2.12 -11.19
C ARG A 232 -7.08 -1.56 -9.88
N MET A 233 -7.40 -2.44 -8.92
CA MET A 233 -7.86 -2.04 -7.58
C MET A 233 -6.72 -1.40 -6.76
N LEU A 234 -5.47 -1.78 -7.04
CA LEU A 234 -4.27 -1.30 -6.33
C LEU A 234 -3.83 0.11 -6.77
N CYS A 235 -4.38 0.59 -7.89
CA CYS A 235 -4.20 1.96 -8.36
C CYS A 235 -5.13 2.97 -7.64
N LEU A 236 -6.07 2.51 -6.81
CA LEU A 236 -7.06 3.36 -6.13
C LEU A 236 -6.47 3.99 -4.87
N LYS A 237 -5.79 5.14 -5.01
CA LYS A 237 -5.06 5.79 -3.91
C LYS A 237 -5.95 6.31 -2.77
N ASN A 238 -7.23 6.58 -3.05
CA ASN A 238 -8.19 7.04 -2.05
C ASN A 238 -8.86 5.91 -1.26
N LEU A 239 -8.52 4.65 -1.55
CA LEU A 239 -9.19 3.50 -0.96
C LEU A 239 -8.87 3.39 0.53
N ARG A 240 -9.93 3.39 1.35
CA ARG A 240 -9.89 3.26 2.81
C ARG A 240 -10.34 1.88 3.28
N LYS A 241 -11.32 1.30 2.59
CA LYS A 241 -11.81 -0.06 2.87
C LYS A 241 -11.76 -0.91 1.62
N LEU A 242 -11.10 -2.05 1.73
CA LEU A 242 -11.01 -3.06 0.68
C LEU A 242 -11.50 -4.39 1.23
N ASP A 243 -12.59 -4.88 0.67
CA ASP A 243 -13.15 -6.19 1.00
C ASP A 243 -13.00 -7.12 -0.20
N LEU A 244 -12.19 -8.16 -0.02
CA LEU A 244 -11.88 -9.23 -0.95
C LEU A 244 -12.34 -10.59 -0.40
N SER A 245 -13.27 -10.60 0.56
CA SER A 245 -13.75 -11.81 1.22
C SER A 245 -14.43 -12.81 0.27
N HIS A 246 -14.48 -14.08 0.64
CA HIS A 246 -15.15 -15.14 -0.13
C HIS A 246 -14.65 -15.22 -1.59
N ASN A 247 -13.33 -15.32 -1.76
CA ASN A 247 -12.68 -15.51 -3.04
C ASN A 247 -11.71 -16.71 -2.95
N HIS A 248 -10.83 -16.87 -3.95
CA HIS A 248 -9.87 -17.97 -4.02
C HIS A 248 -8.43 -17.47 -4.04
N ILE A 249 -8.17 -16.33 -3.40
CA ILE A 249 -6.88 -15.66 -3.42
C ILE A 249 -5.88 -16.48 -2.61
N LYS A 250 -4.80 -16.89 -3.26
CA LYS A 250 -3.72 -17.69 -2.61
C LYS A 250 -2.58 -16.85 -2.06
N LYS A 251 -2.28 -15.73 -2.70
CA LYS A 251 -1.18 -14.82 -2.35
C LYS A 251 -1.56 -13.38 -2.67
N LEU A 252 -1.12 -12.46 -1.83
CA LEU A 252 -1.24 -11.02 -2.09
C LEU A 252 -0.03 -10.52 -2.89
N PRO A 253 -0.24 -9.66 -3.91
CA PRO A 253 0.86 -9.00 -4.60
C PRO A 253 1.54 -7.96 -3.69
N ALA A 254 2.83 -7.71 -3.89
CA ALA A 254 3.57 -6.72 -3.08
C ALA A 254 2.98 -5.30 -3.21
N THR A 255 2.40 -4.98 -4.36
CA THR A 255 1.74 -3.70 -4.69
C THR A 255 0.49 -3.41 -3.85
N ILE A 256 -0.03 -4.38 -3.07
CA ILE A 256 -1.07 -4.09 -2.07
C ILE A 256 -0.60 -3.02 -1.07
N GLY A 257 0.72 -2.97 -0.82
CA GLY A 257 1.35 -1.98 0.04
C GLY A 257 1.24 -0.54 -0.45
N ASP A 258 0.88 -0.31 -1.71
CA ASP A 258 0.83 1.03 -2.33
C ASP A 258 -0.49 1.78 -2.03
N LEU A 259 -1.43 1.16 -1.32
CA LEU A 259 -2.70 1.73 -0.89
C LEU A 259 -2.51 2.58 0.38
N ILE A 260 -1.93 3.77 0.22
CA ILE A 260 -1.48 4.64 1.32
C ILE A 260 -2.54 5.07 2.35
N HIS A 261 -3.83 4.96 2.00
CA HIS A 261 -4.96 5.38 2.85
C HIS A 261 -5.79 4.20 3.35
N LEU A 262 -5.39 2.96 3.08
CA LEU A 262 -6.16 1.79 3.48
C LEU A 262 -6.13 1.64 4.99
N GLN A 263 -7.33 1.53 5.57
CA GLN A 263 -7.59 1.40 7.00
C GLN A 263 -8.19 0.04 7.33
N GLU A 264 -9.02 -0.52 6.45
CA GLU A 264 -9.71 -1.79 6.66
C GLU A 264 -9.46 -2.70 5.47
N LEU A 265 -8.92 -3.89 5.74
CA LEU A 265 -8.67 -4.93 4.75
C LEU A 265 -9.35 -6.23 5.19
N ASN A 266 -10.37 -6.65 4.45
CA ASN A 266 -11.03 -7.93 4.66
C ASN A 266 -10.59 -8.93 3.57
N LEU A 267 -9.97 -10.01 4.01
CA LEU A 267 -9.49 -11.13 3.20
C LEU A 267 -10.04 -12.46 3.73
N SER A 268 -11.13 -12.41 4.52
CA SER A 268 -11.75 -13.60 5.08
C SER A 268 -12.23 -14.57 3.99
N ASP A 269 -12.25 -15.86 4.30
CA ASP A 269 -12.73 -16.91 3.41
C ASP A 269 -12.03 -16.89 2.03
N ASN A 270 -10.72 -17.11 2.08
CA ASN A 270 -9.83 -17.19 0.93
C ASN A 270 -8.88 -18.39 1.09
N HIS A 271 -7.87 -18.52 0.23
CA HIS A 271 -6.92 -19.63 0.26
C HIS A 271 -5.50 -19.17 0.59
N LEU A 272 -5.34 -18.13 1.41
CA LEU A 272 -4.03 -17.61 1.78
C LEU A 272 -3.27 -18.62 2.64
N GLU A 273 -2.13 -19.10 2.14
CA GLU A 273 -1.25 -20.05 2.85
C GLU A 273 -0.22 -19.33 3.74
N SER A 274 0.05 -18.06 3.44
CA SER A 274 1.06 -17.26 4.14
C SER A 274 0.69 -15.78 4.14
N PHE A 275 1.03 -15.09 5.23
CA PHE A 275 0.93 -13.63 5.30
C PHE A 275 2.01 -12.95 4.43
N SER A 276 1.64 -11.87 3.73
CA SER A 276 2.56 -11.11 2.88
C SER A 276 3.30 -10.02 3.67
N VAL A 277 4.62 -10.16 3.82
CA VAL A 277 5.49 -9.18 4.51
C VAL A 277 5.42 -7.78 3.86
N ALA A 278 5.00 -7.68 2.59
CA ALA A 278 4.82 -6.40 1.91
C ALA A 278 3.81 -5.48 2.62
N LEU A 279 2.81 -6.04 3.32
CA LEU A 279 1.86 -5.25 4.13
C LEU A 279 2.55 -4.54 5.30
N CYS A 280 3.63 -5.11 5.85
CA CYS A 280 4.38 -4.56 6.99
C CYS A 280 5.46 -3.57 6.56
N GLN A 281 6.04 -3.78 5.36
CA GLN A 281 7.14 -2.97 4.85
C GLN A 281 6.68 -1.69 4.13
N SER A 282 5.38 -1.51 3.90
CA SER A 282 4.83 -0.35 3.20
C SER A 282 4.35 0.76 4.14
N THR A 283 3.67 1.77 3.57
CA THR A 283 2.99 2.83 4.31
C THR A 283 1.83 2.33 5.17
N LEU A 284 1.31 1.12 4.89
CA LEU A 284 0.16 0.52 5.57
C LEU A 284 0.38 0.32 7.07
N LYS A 285 1.63 0.15 7.51
CA LYS A 285 1.97 0.07 8.94
C LYS A 285 1.53 1.28 9.77
N LYS A 286 1.27 2.42 9.11
CA LYS A 286 0.78 3.68 9.71
C LYS A 286 -0.70 3.97 9.46
N SER A 287 -1.40 3.13 8.69
CA SER A 287 -2.78 3.41 8.27
C SER A 287 -3.76 2.27 8.57
N LEU A 288 -3.31 1.02 8.51
CA LEU A 288 -4.17 -0.15 8.66
C LEU A 288 -4.60 -0.33 10.13
N ARG A 289 -5.91 -0.36 10.36
CA ARG A 289 -6.56 -0.44 11.67
C ARG A 289 -7.30 -1.76 11.85
N SER A 290 -7.99 -2.22 10.80
CA SER A 290 -8.72 -3.48 10.83
C SER A 290 -8.21 -4.44 9.76
N LEU A 291 -7.91 -5.67 10.18
CA LEU A 291 -7.45 -6.74 9.30
C LEU A 291 -8.20 -8.03 9.63
N ASP A 292 -8.95 -8.53 8.66
CA ASP A 292 -9.63 -9.82 8.73
C ASP A 292 -8.96 -10.80 7.77
N LEU A 293 -8.36 -11.85 8.34
CA LEU A 293 -7.72 -12.96 7.64
C LEU A 293 -8.37 -14.30 8.02
N SER A 294 -9.57 -14.28 8.60
CA SER A 294 -10.26 -15.49 9.04
C SER A 294 -10.55 -16.46 7.88
N LYS A 295 -10.74 -17.75 8.16
CA LYS A 295 -11.05 -18.78 7.16
C LYS A 295 -10.04 -18.80 6.00
N ASN A 296 -8.77 -18.91 6.35
CA ASN A 296 -7.67 -19.07 5.40
C ASN A 296 -6.81 -20.28 5.82
N LYS A 297 -5.61 -20.44 5.26
CA LYS A 297 -4.69 -21.56 5.54
C LYS A 297 -3.36 -21.06 6.11
N ILE A 298 -3.37 -19.94 6.83
CA ILE A 298 -2.16 -19.30 7.33
C ILE A 298 -1.60 -20.11 8.49
N LYS A 299 -0.34 -20.53 8.38
CA LYS A 299 0.34 -21.33 9.43
C LYS A 299 1.12 -20.51 10.43
N ALA A 300 1.63 -19.35 10.01
CA ALA A 300 2.37 -18.46 10.88
C ALA A 300 2.29 -17.01 10.36
N LEU A 301 2.37 -16.07 11.29
CA LEU A 301 2.60 -14.66 10.98
C LEU A 301 4.09 -14.35 11.18
N PRO A 302 4.73 -13.61 10.25
CA PRO A 302 6.14 -13.25 10.38
C PRO A 302 6.35 -12.23 11.50
N VAL A 303 7.57 -12.10 12.04
CA VAL A 303 7.87 -11.11 13.10
C VAL A 303 7.58 -9.67 12.64
N GLN A 304 7.73 -9.38 11.34
CA GLN A 304 7.43 -8.09 10.74
C GLN A 304 5.94 -7.72 10.87
N PHE A 305 5.04 -8.69 11.09
CA PHE A 305 3.62 -8.45 11.38
C PHE A 305 3.43 -7.46 12.53
N CYS A 306 4.27 -7.57 13.56
CA CYS A 306 4.27 -6.70 14.74
C CYS A 306 4.62 -5.23 14.43
N GLN A 307 5.00 -4.90 13.19
CA GLN A 307 5.22 -3.52 12.74
C GLN A 307 3.92 -2.77 12.45
N LEU A 308 2.78 -3.46 12.32
CA LEU A 308 1.45 -2.87 12.10
C LEU A 308 0.88 -2.26 13.39
N ARG A 309 1.57 -1.27 13.96
CA ARG A 309 1.29 -0.72 15.30
C ARG A 309 -0.05 0.01 15.42
N GLU A 310 -0.63 0.44 14.30
CA GLU A 310 -1.93 1.11 14.27
C GLU A 310 -3.12 0.14 14.24
N LEU A 311 -2.86 -1.17 14.21
CA LEU A 311 -3.90 -2.19 14.16
C LEU A 311 -4.69 -2.23 15.49
N THR A 312 -6.01 -2.07 15.40
CA THR A 312 -6.97 -2.11 16.51
C THR A 312 -7.78 -3.41 16.51
N ASP A 313 -8.04 -3.97 15.33
CA ASP A 313 -8.90 -5.12 15.12
C ASP A 313 -8.19 -6.18 14.26
N LEU A 314 -8.03 -7.39 14.81
CA LEU A 314 -7.39 -8.51 14.12
C LEU A 314 -8.24 -9.77 14.26
N LYS A 315 -8.67 -10.31 13.12
CA LYS A 315 -9.36 -11.60 13.03
C LYS A 315 -8.53 -12.61 12.26
N LEU A 316 -8.30 -13.75 12.87
CA LEU A 316 -7.47 -14.86 12.40
C LEU A 316 -8.18 -16.20 12.58
N ASP A 317 -9.48 -16.18 12.86
CA ASP A 317 -10.26 -17.39 13.14
C ASP A 317 -10.19 -18.39 11.99
N ASP A 318 -10.33 -19.69 12.29
CA ASP A 318 -10.40 -20.73 11.28
C ASP A 318 -9.19 -20.70 10.31
N ASN A 319 -7.98 -20.71 10.89
CA ASN A 319 -6.70 -20.81 10.18
C ASN A 319 -5.90 -22.02 10.69
N GLU A 320 -4.63 -22.15 10.28
CA GLU A 320 -3.73 -23.22 10.71
C GLU A 320 -2.58 -22.69 11.58
N LEU A 321 -2.79 -21.59 12.32
CA LEU A 321 -1.71 -20.94 13.06
C LEU A 321 -1.13 -21.88 14.13
N ILE A 322 0.17 -22.15 14.04
CA ILE A 322 0.91 -22.97 15.01
C ILE A 322 1.65 -22.13 16.05
N ARG A 323 1.73 -20.80 15.84
CA ARG A 323 2.32 -19.84 16.78
C ARG A 323 1.93 -18.41 16.42
N PHE A 324 1.84 -17.55 17.42
CA PHE A 324 1.97 -16.11 17.24
C PHE A 324 3.43 -15.68 17.13
N PRO A 325 3.73 -14.53 16.52
CA PRO A 325 5.07 -13.95 16.56
C PRO A 325 5.41 -13.59 18.01
N PHE A 326 6.65 -13.86 18.45
CA PHE A 326 7.08 -13.63 19.84
C PHE A 326 7.05 -12.15 20.26
N LYS A 327 6.99 -11.22 19.30
CA LYS A 327 6.84 -9.76 19.47
C LYS A 327 5.40 -9.27 19.37
N ILE A 328 4.39 -10.13 19.49
CA ILE A 328 2.97 -9.75 19.36
C ILE A 328 2.58 -8.61 20.31
N GLY A 329 3.21 -8.53 21.49
CA GLY A 329 3.03 -7.45 22.47
C GLY A 329 3.40 -6.04 21.97
N GLN A 330 4.05 -5.91 20.80
CA GLN A 330 4.32 -4.61 20.18
C GLN A 330 3.08 -3.97 19.53
N LEU A 331 1.99 -4.73 19.35
CA LEU A 331 0.71 -4.23 18.84
C LEU A 331 -0.08 -3.52 19.96
N THR A 332 0.48 -2.44 20.49
CA THR A 332 -0.04 -1.76 21.69
C THR A 332 -1.41 -1.11 21.52
N ASN A 333 -1.85 -0.89 20.27
CA ASN A 333 -3.17 -0.33 19.96
C ASN A 333 -4.23 -1.41 19.70
N LEU A 334 -3.85 -2.70 19.70
CA LEU A 334 -4.78 -3.79 19.44
C LEU A 334 -5.80 -3.87 20.59
N ARG A 335 -7.09 -3.91 20.23
CA ARG A 335 -8.22 -3.99 21.17
C ARG A 335 -9.03 -5.26 20.96
N PHE A 336 -9.20 -5.69 19.71
CA PHE A 336 -9.94 -6.88 19.35
C PHE A 336 -9.01 -7.90 18.71
N LEU A 337 -8.87 -9.07 19.34
CA LEU A 337 -8.12 -10.20 18.79
C LEU A 337 -8.99 -11.46 18.81
N SER A 338 -9.27 -12.00 17.63
CA SER A 338 -9.94 -13.28 17.47
C SER A 338 -9.02 -14.22 16.70
N ALA A 339 -8.70 -15.38 17.28
CA ALA A 339 -7.90 -16.42 16.66
C ALA A 339 -8.43 -17.82 17.04
N ALA A 340 -9.75 -17.95 17.09
CA ALA A 340 -10.43 -19.20 17.37
C ALA A 340 -10.13 -20.23 16.27
N ARG A 341 -10.26 -21.52 16.60
CA ARG A 341 -10.11 -22.65 15.67
C ARG A 341 -8.79 -22.60 14.89
N ASN A 342 -7.69 -22.47 15.63
CA ASN A 342 -6.32 -22.55 15.13
C ASN A 342 -5.59 -23.73 15.80
N LYS A 343 -4.26 -23.82 15.63
CA LYS A 343 -3.43 -24.93 16.14
C LYS A 343 -2.36 -24.43 17.13
N LEU A 344 -2.68 -23.42 17.93
CA LEU A 344 -1.73 -22.80 18.85
C LEU A 344 -1.46 -23.73 20.04
N PRO A 345 -0.20 -24.18 20.27
CA PRO A 345 0.15 -24.95 21.46
C PRO A 345 0.44 -24.06 22.67
N PHE A 346 0.94 -22.84 22.43
CA PHE A 346 1.36 -21.88 23.46
C PHE A 346 1.17 -20.44 22.98
N LEU A 347 1.01 -19.51 23.92
CA LEU A 347 1.13 -18.07 23.68
C LEU A 347 2.58 -17.61 23.92
N PRO A 348 3.09 -16.60 23.20
CA PRO A 348 4.42 -16.06 23.47
C PRO A 348 4.44 -15.23 24.76
N SER A 349 5.60 -15.14 25.42
CA SER A 349 5.75 -14.39 26.68
C SER A 349 5.36 -12.91 26.59
N GLU A 350 5.53 -12.25 25.44
CA GLU A 350 5.12 -10.85 25.24
C GLU A 350 3.60 -10.68 25.05
N PHE A 351 2.82 -11.77 24.95
CA PHE A 351 1.36 -11.68 24.86
C PHE A 351 0.76 -10.97 26.09
N LYS A 352 1.42 -11.08 27.24
CA LYS A 352 1.06 -10.38 28.49
C LYS A 352 1.12 -8.84 28.40
N ASN A 353 1.78 -8.30 27.37
CA ASN A 353 1.94 -6.85 27.19
C ASN A 353 0.78 -6.23 26.37
N LEU A 354 -0.20 -7.04 25.94
CA LEU A 354 -1.38 -6.58 25.22
C LEU A 354 -2.45 -6.08 26.20
N PHE A 355 -3.27 -5.14 25.73
CA PHE A 355 -4.41 -4.58 26.46
C PHE A 355 -5.67 -4.63 25.59
N LEU A 356 -6.33 -5.78 25.59
CA LEU A 356 -7.46 -6.11 24.73
C LEU A 356 -8.79 -5.81 25.42
N GLU A 357 -9.79 -5.43 24.63
CA GLU A 357 -11.20 -5.37 25.05
C GLU A 357 -11.87 -6.73 24.84
N TYR A 358 -11.48 -7.45 23.79
CA TYR A 358 -12.01 -8.75 23.42
C TYR A 358 -10.90 -9.69 22.96
N LEU A 359 -10.90 -10.89 23.51
CA LEU A 359 -10.02 -11.99 23.13
C LEU A 359 -10.81 -13.28 22.93
N ASP A 360 -10.64 -13.89 21.77
CA ASP A 360 -11.14 -15.23 21.48
C ASP A 360 -10.00 -16.13 20.99
N LEU A 361 -9.77 -17.21 21.75
CA LEU A 361 -8.77 -18.25 21.46
C LEU A 361 -9.42 -19.65 21.45
N PHE A 362 -10.74 -19.73 21.40
CA PHE A 362 -11.48 -20.98 21.51
C PHE A 362 -11.06 -22.00 20.44
N GLY A 363 -10.95 -23.28 20.80
CA GLY A 363 -10.68 -24.34 19.83
C GLY A 363 -9.24 -24.34 19.30
N ASN A 364 -8.28 -23.85 20.09
CA ASN A 364 -6.85 -24.07 19.88
C ASN A 364 -6.36 -25.33 20.60
N THR A 365 -5.25 -25.89 20.14
CA THR A 365 -4.64 -27.12 20.71
C THR A 365 -3.60 -26.79 21.78
N PHE A 366 -3.99 -26.07 22.83
CA PHE A 366 -3.07 -25.68 23.90
C PHE A 366 -2.50 -26.90 24.62
N GLU A 367 -1.16 -26.99 24.69
CA GLU A 367 -0.48 -28.08 25.37
C GLU A 367 -0.39 -27.80 26.88
N GLN A 368 -0.52 -28.85 27.70
CA GLN A 368 -0.27 -28.71 29.13
C GLN A 368 1.20 -28.31 29.38
N PRO A 369 1.47 -27.40 30.32
CA PRO A 369 2.83 -27.02 30.67
C PRO A 369 3.70 -28.25 31.00
N LYS A 370 4.89 -28.32 30.40
CA LYS A 370 5.85 -29.38 30.70
C LYS A 370 6.46 -29.13 32.07
N VAL A 371 6.62 -30.20 32.84
CA VAL A 371 7.20 -30.16 34.20
C VAL A 371 8.67 -29.75 34.17
N LEU A 372 9.42 -30.10 33.12
CA LEU A 372 10.85 -29.81 33.01
C LEU A 372 11.14 -28.80 31.90
N PRO A 373 11.99 -27.79 32.17
CA PRO A 373 12.38 -26.81 31.18
C PRO A 373 13.42 -27.37 30.21
N VAL A 374 13.51 -26.78 29.02
CA VAL A 374 14.59 -27.05 28.07
C VAL A 374 15.73 -26.08 28.34
N ILE A 375 16.90 -26.59 28.72
CA ILE A 375 18.07 -25.79 29.12
C ILE A 375 19.08 -25.77 27.97
N MET A 376 19.34 -24.59 27.40
CA MET A 376 20.36 -24.34 26.36
C MET A 376 21.38 -23.31 26.83
N LEU A 377 21.81 -23.38 28.10
CA LEU A 377 22.79 -22.44 28.64
C LEU A 377 24.20 -22.80 28.17
N GLN A 378 24.95 -21.80 27.71
CA GLN A 378 26.35 -21.93 27.30
C GLN A 378 27.20 -20.93 28.07
N THR A 379 28.29 -21.41 28.68
CA THR A 379 29.26 -20.57 29.40
C THR A 379 30.68 -20.94 28.98
N PRO A 380 31.52 -19.99 28.50
CA PRO A 380 31.20 -18.57 28.27
C PRO A 380 30.23 -18.35 27.11
N LEU A 381 29.55 -17.19 27.09
CA LEU A 381 28.69 -16.80 25.97
C LEU A 381 29.53 -16.62 24.71
N THR A 382 28.94 -16.91 23.55
CA THR A 382 29.59 -16.62 22.28
C THR A 382 29.74 -15.11 22.08
N LEU A 383 30.69 -14.70 21.23
CA LEU A 383 30.84 -13.30 20.86
C LEU A 383 29.56 -12.77 20.21
N LEU A 384 28.91 -13.57 19.35
CA LEU A 384 27.64 -13.22 18.73
C LEU A 384 26.54 -12.91 19.76
N GLU A 385 26.32 -13.80 20.72
CA GLU A 385 25.31 -13.60 21.77
C GLU A 385 25.63 -12.37 22.62
N SER A 386 26.91 -12.17 22.97
CA SER A 386 27.36 -11.03 23.78
C SER A 386 27.19 -9.69 23.03
N SER A 387 27.57 -9.64 21.76
CA SER A 387 27.38 -8.47 20.89
C SER A 387 25.91 -8.17 20.66
N ALA A 388 25.10 -9.19 20.35
CA ALA A 388 23.67 -9.02 20.11
C ALA A 388 22.92 -8.51 21.34
N ARG A 389 23.21 -9.07 22.53
CA ARG A 389 22.67 -8.58 23.81
C ARG A 389 23.03 -7.11 24.03
N THR A 390 24.28 -6.73 23.75
CA THR A 390 24.75 -5.34 23.91
C THR A 390 24.06 -4.38 22.95
N ILE A 391 23.89 -4.78 21.68
CA ILE A 391 23.18 -3.98 20.66
C ILE A 391 21.74 -3.73 21.07
N LEU A 392 21.02 -4.78 21.46
CA LEU A 392 19.60 -4.70 21.82
C LEU A 392 19.39 -3.96 23.15
N TYR A 393 20.24 -4.19 24.15
CA TYR A 393 20.18 -3.50 25.44
C TYR A 393 20.38 -1.99 25.29
N ASN A 394 21.37 -1.57 24.51
CA ASN A 394 21.65 -0.16 24.25
C ASN A 394 20.77 0.45 23.14
N ARG A 395 19.82 -0.33 22.58
CA ARG A 395 18.93 0.08 21.47
C ARG A 395 19.70 0.69 20.29
N ILE A 396 20.88 0.15 20.00
CA ILE A 396 21.72 0.64 18.91
C ILE A 396 20.98 0.40 17.59
N PRO A 397 20.80 1.42 16.75
CA PRO A 397 20.13 1.24 15.47
C PRO A 397 20.95 0.32 14.56
N TYR A 398 20.27 -0.66 13.98
CA TYR A 398 20.84 -1.59 13.00
C TYR A 398 19.91 -1.70 11.80
N GLY A 399 20.47 -2.15 10.68
CA GLY A 399 19.74 -2.39 9.46
C GLY A 399 20.61 -3.16 8.48
N SER A 400 19.98 -3.72 7.45
CA SER A 400 20.69 -4.47 6.39
C SER A 400 21.70 -3.63 5.60
N ASN A 401 21.66 -2.31 5.77
CA ASN A 401 22.62 -1.35 5.24
C ASN A 401 23.88 -1.21 6.12
N ILE A 402 23.84 -1.64 7.39
CA ILE A 402 24.94 -1.50 8.37
C ILE A 402 25.58 -2.86 8.64
N ILE A 403 24.77 -3.90 8.82
CA ILE A 403 25.22 -5.25 9.15
C ILE A 403 24.61 -6.29 8.19
N PRO A 404 25.26 -7.45 8.00
CA PRO A 404 24.72 -8.54 7.20
C PRO A 404 23.28 -8.93 7.60
N PHE A 405 22.47 -9.25 6.59
CA PHE A 405 21.05 -9.56 6.78
C PHE A 405 20.77 -10.66 7.81
N HIS A 406 21.59 -11.71 7.86
CA HIS A 406 21.44 -12.79 8.84
C HIS A 406 21.56 -12.29 10.28
N LEU A 407 22.44 -11.32 10.55
CA LEU A 407 22.57 -10.73 11.89
C LEU A 407 21.38 -9.85 12.24
N CYS A 408 20.82 -9.13 11.26
CA CYS A 408 19.54 -8.43 11.48
C CYS A 408 18.44 -9.40 11.87
N GLN A 409 18.36 -10.56 11.21
CA GLN A 409 17.38 -11.59 11.53
C GLN A 409 17.58 -12.15 12.94
N ASP A 410 18.82 -12.37 13.37
CA ASP A 410 19.13 -12.83 14.73
C ASP A 410 18.71 -11.80 15.79
N LEU A 411 18.98 -10.52 15.55
CA LEU A 411 18.55 -9.42 16.43
C LEU A 411 17.02 -9.25 16.43
N ASP A 412 16.39 -9.38 15.27
CA ASP A 412 14.95 -9.29 15.13
C ASP A 412 14.25 -10.46 15.83
N THR A 413 14.85 -11.65 15.83
CA THR A 413 14.33 -12.89 16.44
C THR A 413 14.76 -13.11 17.90
N ALA A 414 15.53 -12.19 18.46
CA ALA A 414 15.95 -12.23 19.85
C ALA A 414 14.73 -12.20 20.78
N LYS A 415 14.78 -13.10 21.77
CA LYS A 415 13.71 -13.34 22.74
C LYS A 415 13.99 -12.53 24.00
N THR A 416 12.95 -12.16 24.73
CA THR A 416 13.10 -11.35 25.94
C THR A 416 12.91 -12.21 27.18
N CYS A 417 13.89 -12.19 28.08
CA CYS A 417 13.80 -12.79 29.41
C CYS A 417 12.84 -11.99 30.30
N VAL A 418 12.27 -12.62 31.33
CA VAL A 418 11.45 -11.94 32.35
C VAL A 418 12.18 -10.77 33.02
N CYS A 419 13.51 -10.84 33.17
CA CYS A 419 14.31 -9.73 33.70
C CYS A 419 14.63 -8.60 32.69
N GLY A 420 14.10 -8.70 31.46
CA GLY A 420 14.33 -7.74 30.38
C GLY A 420 15.61 -7.96 29.56
N ARG A 421 16.45 -8.94 29.91
CA ARG A 421 17.63 -9.29 29.10
C ARG A 421 17.24 -10.06 27.84
N TYR A 422 17.94 -9.80 26.74
CA TYR A 422 17.72 -10.51 25.49
C TYR A 422 18.44 -11.87 25.47
N CYS A 423 17.82 -12.84 24.81
CA CYS A 423 18.30 -14.20 24.64
C CYS A 423 18.17 -14.63 23.18
N LEU A 424 19.26 -15.06 22.54
CA LEU A 424 19.21 -15.55 21.16
C LEU A 424 19.23 -17.08 21.17
N SER A 425 20.39 -17.64 21.47
CA SER A 425 20.71 -19.07 21.48
C SER A 425 20.95 -19.62 22.89
N CYS A 426 21.42 -18.77 23.82
CA CYS A 426 21.67 -19.15 25.20
C CYS A 426 20.49 -18.79 26.11
N PHE A 427 19.60 -19.75 26.38
CA PHE A 427 18.44 -19.56 27.25
C PHE A 427 17.93 -20.85 27.89
N ILE A 428 17.12 -20.71 28.93
CA ILE A 428 16.19 -21.74 29.41
C ILE A 428 14.82 -21.44 28.82
N GLN A 429 14.14 -22.45 28.30
CA GLN A 429 12.77 -22.36 27.82
C GLN A 429 11.86 -23.12 28.76
N GLY A 430 10.83 -22.44 29.28
CA GLY A 430 9.85 -23.01 30.19
C GLY A 430 8.44 -22.63 29.76
N THR A 431 7.48 -23.45 30.18
CA THR A 431 6.05 -23.20 29.95
C THR A 431 5.37 -22.89 31.28
N THR A 432 4.62 -21.81 31.32
CA THR A 432 3.84 -21.37 32.49
C THR A 432 2.38 -21.18 32.09
N THR A 433 1.45 -21.10 33.03
CA THR A 433 0.07 -20.68 32.70
C THR A 433 -0.07 -19.17 32.87
N MET A 434 -0.96 -18.55 32.09
CA MET A 434 -1.46 -17.19 32.33
C MET A 434 -2.98 -17.19 32.36
N ASN A 435 -3.55 -16.36 33.23
CA ASN A 435 -4.96 -16.02 33.17
C ASN A 435 -5.19 -14.96 32.08
N LEU A 436 -6.05 -15.24 31.12
CA LEU A 436 -6.30 -14.36 29.97
C LEU A 436 -7.04 -13.07 30.34
N HIS A 437 -7.73 -13.00 31.48
CA HIS A 437 -8.33 -11.75 31.96
C HIS A 437 -7.27 -10.71 32.36
N SER A 438 -6.01 -11.12 32.55
CA SER A 438 -4.90 -10.18 32.77
C SER A 438 -4.58 -9.32 31.54
N VAL A 439 -4.95 -9.79 30.35
CA VAL A 439 -4.68 -9.10 29.07
C VAL A 439 -5.94 -8.62 28.35
N ALA A 440 -7.11 -9.15 28.69
CA ALA A 440 -8.37 -8.85 28.01
C ALA A 440 -9.55 -8.66 28.97
N HIS A 441 -10.39 -7.67 28.69
CA HIS A 441 -11.63 -7.46 29.47
C HIS A 441 -12.63 -8.60 29.23
N THR A 442 -12.93 -8.88 27.97
CA THR A 442 -13.80 -9.98 27.55
C THR A 442 -12.94 -11.13 27.01
N VAL A 443 -13.07 -12.31 27.59
CA VAL A 443 -12.39 -13.53 27.14
C VAL A 443 -13.46 -14.56 26.78
N VAL A 444 -13.41 -15.06 25.54
CA VAL A 444 -14.17 -16.26 25.16
C VAL A 444 -13.41 -17.48 25.68
N LEU A 445 -14.16 -18.42 26.25
CA LEU A 445 -13.63 -19.65 26.86
C LEU A 445 -12.60 -20.32 25.93
N VAL A 446 -11.47 -20.73 26.50
CA VAL A 446 -10.34 -21.30 25.75
C VAL A 446 -10.64 -22.73 25.29
N ASP A 447 -11.40 -23.45 26.10
CA ASP A 447 -11.81 -24.82 25.86
C ASP A 447 -13.29 -25.04 26.23
N ASN A 448 -13.80 -26.24 25.92
CA ASN A 448 -15.17 -26.64 26.23
C ASN A 448 -15.44 -26.76 27.75
N MET A 449 -14.40 -26.68 28.59
CA MET A 449 -14.48 -26.79 30.05
C MET A 449 -14.58 -25.42 30.73
N GLY A 450 -14.59 -24.34 29.94
CA GLY A 450 -14.69 -22.98 30.48
C GLY A 450 -13.39 -22.43 31.04
N GLY A 451 -12.25 -23.02 30.66
CA GLY A 451 -10.94 -22.50 31.05
C GLY A 451 -10.69 -21.10 30.48
N THR A 452 -10.17 -20.20 31.32
CA THR A 452 -9.66 -18.87 30.92
C THR A 452 -8.15 -18.76 31.06
N GLU A 453 -7.49 -19.90 31.28
CA GLU A 453 -6.04 -20.01 31.35
C GLU A 453 -5.46 -20.52 30.04
N ALA A 454 -4.31 -19.98 29.65
CA ALA A 454 -3.56 -20.46 28.50
C ALA A 454 -2.08 -20.66 28.85
N PRO A 455 -1.43 -21.69 28.27
CA PRO A 455 -0.02 -21.93 28.47
C PRO A 455 0.83 -20.92 27.67
N VAL A 456 1.92 -20.48 28.27
CA VAL A 456 2.79 -19.41 27.82
C VAL A 456 4.19 -19.93 27.69
N LEU A 457 4.80 -19.73 26.54
CA LEU A 457 6.19 -20.06 26.30
C LEU A 457 7.09 -18.89 26.69
N SER A 458 7.87 -19.10 27.74
CA SER A 458 8.78 -18.11 28.33
C SER A 458 10.23 -18.53 28.17
N TYR A 459 11.10 -17.52 28.10
CA TYR A 459 12.54 -17.67 27.94
C TYR A 459 13.26 -17.01 29.11
N PHE A 460 14.35 -17.61 29.58
CA PHE A 460 15.10 -17.13 30.73
C PHE A 460 16.60 -17.10 30.43
N CYS A 461 17.27 -16.01 30.80
CA CYS A 461 18.69 -15.83 30.51
C CYS A 461 19.64 -16.60 31.46
N SER A 462 19.12 -17.12 32.58
CA SER A 462 19.89 -17.83 33.60
C SER A 462 18.98 -18.71 34.46
N LEU A 463 19.58 -19.64 35.20
CA LEU A 463 18.87 -20.48 36.17
C LEU A 463 18.20 -19.67 37.27
N GLY A 464 18.86 -18.60 37.76
CA GLY A 464 18.27 -17.70 38.76
C GLY A 464 16.99 -17.01 38.26
N CYS A 465 16.96 -16.56 37.00
CA CYS A 465 15.74 -15.99 36.42
C CYS A 465 14.61 -17.03 36.27
N TYR A 466 14.95 -18.28 35.98
CA TYR A 466 13.97 -19.37 35.91
C TYR A 466 13.37 -19.66 37.28
N ILE A 467 14.20 -19.88 38.31
CA ILE A 467 13.74 -20.21 39.67
C ILE A 467 12.88 -19.08 40.24
N ASN A 468 13.34 -17.83 40.17
CA ASN A 468 12.59 -16.68 40.67
C ASN A 468 11.22 -16.54 39.98
N SER A 469 11.14 -16.87 38.69
CA SER A 469 9.88 -16.83 37.95
C SER A 469 8.93 -17.97 38.34
N CYS A 470 9.46 -19.15 38.68
CA CYS A 470 8.65 -20.27 39.17
C CYS A 470 8.09 -20.01 40.57
N ASP A 471 8.86 -19.36 41.45
CA ASP A 471 8.41 -19.04 42.80
C ASP A 471 7.41 -17.88 42.86
N THR A 472 7.31 -17.08 41.79
CA THR A 472 6.29 -16.02 41.62
C THR A 472 5.00 -16.50 40.93
N LEU A 473 4.95 -17.80 40.58
CA LEU A 473 3.82 -18.48 39.96
C LEU A 473 3.22 -19.60 40.84
N LYS A 474 3.73 -19.75 42.07
CA LYS A 474 3.06 -20.46 43.17
C LYS A 474 2.26 -19.44 43.96
#